data_AF-A0A1H0AT50-F1
#
_entry.id   AF-A0A1H0AT50-F1
#
_cell.length_a   1.000
_cell.length_b   1.000
_cell.length_c   1.000
_cell.angle_alpha   90.00
_cell.angle_beta   90.00
_cell.angle_gamma   90.00
#
_symmetry.space_group_name_H-M   'P 1'
#
loop_
_entity.id
_entity.type
_entity.pdbx_description
1 polymer ?
#
loop_
_entity_poly.entity_id
_entity_poly.type
_entity_poly.pdbx_seq_one_letter_code
_entity_poly.pdbx_strand_id
1 'polypeptide(L)' 'MRSSEHIVPDTAPVWRKSSYSGGSSGDCLEVGESGAARVPVRDSKNPHGPALVFGPSAWTAFVGALKAHSLERS' A
#
# COMPACT_ATOMS: atom_id res chain seq x y z
N MET A 1 -26.91 3.57 -2.73
CA MET A 1 -25.48 3.47 -3.07
C MET A 1 -24.70 4.47 -2.21
N ARG A 2 -24.09 4.05 -1.09
CA ARG A 2 -23.19 4.91 -0.32
C ARG A 2 -21.77 4.49 -0.68
N SER A 3 -21.05 5.37 -1.38
CA SER A 3 -19.64 5.21 -1.68
C SER A 3 -18.87 5.11 -0.36
N SER A 4 -18.26 3.95 -0.13
CA SER A 4 -17.34 3.72 0.98
C SER A 4 -16.05 4.49 0.71
N GLU A 5 -16.05 5.79 1.03
CA GLU A 5 -14.82 6.57 1.12
C GLU A 5 -13.99 6.01 2.28
N HIS A 6 -12.95 5.25 1.93
CA HIS A 6 -11.92 4.74 2.84
C HIS A 6 -11.06 5.88 3.39
N ILE A 7 -11.65 6.76 4.19
CA ILE A 7 -10.94 7.83 4.89
C ILE A 7 -10.10 7.17 5.99
N VAL A 8 -8.78 7.29 5.86
CA VAL A 8 -7.85 6.90 6.91
C VAL A 8 -8.03 7.93 8.05
N PRO A 9 -8.44 7.53 9.27
CA PRO A 9 -8.65 8.47 10.37
C PRO A 9 -7.34 9.17 10.76
N ASP A 10 -7.46 10.36 11.34
CA ASP A 10 -6.38 11.28 11.76
C ASP A 10 -5.40 10.70 12.82
N THR A 11 -5.64 9.48 13.30
CA THR A 11 -4.57 8.63 13.85
C THR A 11 -3.70 8.16 12.68
N ALA A 12 -2.92 9.08 12.11
CA ALA A 12 -2.21 8.88 10.87
C ALA A 12 -1.31 7.64 10.98
N PRO A 13 -1.47 6.62 10.11
CA PRO A 13 -0.55 5.51 10.09
C PRO A 13 0.86 6.04 9.83
N VAL A 14 1.87 5.42 10.45
CA VAL A 14 3.25 5.77 10.15
C VAL A 14 3.55 5.28 8.73
N TRP A 15 3.59 6.22 7.79
CA TRP A 15 3.82 5.93 6.38
C TRP A 15 5.29 5.58 6.15
N ARG A 16 5.52 4.41 5.55
CA ARG A 16 6.84 3.99 5.09
C ARG A 16 6.90 4.07 3.57
N LYS A 17 7.83 4.88 3.05
CA LYS A 17 8.16 4.92 1.61
C LYS A 17 8.92 3.68 1.19
N SER A 18 8.64 3.19 -0.02
CA SER A 18 9.46 2.15 -0.66
C SER A 18 10.89 2.66 -0.90
N SER A 19 11.91 1.80 -0.73
CA SER A 19 13.30 2.13 -1.06
C SER A 19 13.54 2.35 -2.57
N TYR A 20 12.60 1.91 -3.42
CA TYR A 20 12.64 2.14 -4.87
C TYR A 20 12.09 3.52 -5.28
N SER A 21 11.67 4.35 -4.32
CA SER A 21 11.09 5.69 -4.56
C SER A 21 12.10 6.77 -4.98
N GLY A 22 13.36 6.41 -5.28
CA GLY A 22 14.48 7.34 -5.48
C GLY A 22 15.07 7.36 -6.90
N GLY A 23 14.48 6.64 -7.85
CA GLY A 23 14.97 6.55 -9.24
C GLY A 23 14.19 7.42 -10.24
N SER A 24 14.76 7.61 -11.43
CA SER A 24 14.21 8.41 -12.54
C SER A 24 12.82 7.97 -13.05
N SER A 25 12.30 6.81 -12.60
CA SER A 25 10.97 6.28 -12.93
C SER A 25 9.85 6.76 -12.00
N GLY A 26 10.14 7.33 -10.83
CA GLY A 26 9.16 8.05 -10.01
C GLY A 26 7.96 7.26 -9.47
N ASP A 27 7.88 5.94 -9.62
CA ASP A 27 6.72 5.17 -9.12
C ASP A 27 6.85 4.88 -7.62
N CYS A 28 6.43 5.85 -6.82
CA CYS A 28 6.63 5.87 -5.38
C CYS A 28 5.33 5.44 -4.67
N LEU A 29 5.33 4.28 -4.02
CA LEU A 29 4.25 3.84 -3.14
C LEU A 29 4.66 3.99 -1.67
N GLU A 30 3.67 4.29 -0.83
CA GLU A 30 3.80 4.26 0.63
C GLU A 30 2.86 3.22 1.22
N VAL A 31 3.35 2.49 2.21
CA VAL A 31 2.56 1.55 3.01
C VAL A 31 2.46 2.12 4.42
N GLY A 32 1.24 2.28 4.92
CA GLY A 32 1.01 2.78 6.26
C GLY A 32 0.97 1.64 7.27
N GLU A 33 1.64 1.84 8.40
CA GLU A 33 1.41 1.01 9.58
C GLU A 33 0.21 1.58 10.33
N SER A 34 -0.97 0.99 10.09
CA SER A 34 -2.11 1.12 10.99
C SER A 34 -2.15 -0.15 11.82
N GLY A 35 -2.17 -0.04 13.15
CA GLY A 35 -2.05 -1.19 14.06
C GLY A 35 -2.87 -2.40 13.61
N ALA A 36 -2.25 -3.59 13.66
CA ALA A 36 -2.71 -4.99 13.44
C ALA A 36 -3.79 -5.34 12.39
N ALA A 37 -4.77 -4.48 12.10
CA ALA A 37 -6.00 -4.84 11.41
C ALA A 37 -6.06 -4.41 9.94
N ARG A 38 -5.24 -3.45 9.49
CA ARG A 38 -5.31 -2.92 8.12
C ARG A 38 -3.95 -2.50 7.57
N VAL A 39 -3.77 -2.68 6.27
CA VAL A 39 -2.58 -2.30 5.50
C VAL A 39 -3.00 -1.29 4.43
N PRO A 40 -3.00 0.02 4.72
CA PRO A 40 -3.24 1.04 3.72
C PRO A 40 -2.01 1.23 2.80
N VAL A 41 -2.26 1.37 1.50
CA VAL A 41 -1.26 1.62 0.46
C VAL A 41 -1.71 2.83 -0.35
N ARG A 42 -0.83 3.81 -0.53
CA ARG A 42 -1.11 5.00 -1.34
C ARG A 42 0.03 5.35 -2.27
N ASP A 43 -0.30 6.17 -3.26
CA ASP A 43 0.67 6.81 -4.13
C ASP A 43 1.34 7.98 -3.41
N SER A 44 2.68 8.01 -3.38
CA SER A 44 3.44 9.07 -2.71
C SER A 44 3.33 10.42 -3.43
N LYS A 45 2.99 10.45 -4.72
CA LYS A 45 2.80 11.69 -5.49
C LYS A 45 1.45 12.34 -5.18
N ASN A 46 0.48 11.56 -4.68
CA ASN A 46 -0.83 12.03 -4.26
C ASN A 46 -1.12 11.66 -2.79
N PRO A 47 -0.39 12.24 -1.81
CA PRO A 47 -0.51 11.87 -0.39
C PRO A 47 -1.86 12.22 0.23
N HIS A 48 -2.60 13.17 -0.37
CA HIS A 48 -3.96 13.55 0.03
C HIS A 48 -5.05 12.80 -0.74
N GLY A 49 -4.66 11.96 -1.71
CA GLY A 49 -5.56 11.11 -2.47
C GLY A 49 -6.03 9.88 -1.68
N PRO A 50 -6.95 9.09 -2.26
CA PRO A 50 -7.45 7.87 -1.63
C PRO A 50 -6.36 6.82 -1.49
N ALA A 51 -6.36 6.09 -0.36
CA ALA A 51 -5.52 4.93 -0.13
C ALA A 51 -6.32 3.63 -0.39
N LEU A 52 -5.66 2.62 -0.95
CA LEU A 52 -6.17 1.25 -0.99
C LEU A 52 -5.95 0.60 0.37
N VAL A 53 -6.98 -0.03 0.94
CA VAL A 53 -6.89 -0.62 2.29
C VAL A 53 -7.06 -2.12 2.21
N PHE A 54 -6.02 -2.86 2.56
CA PHE A 54 -6.03 -4.32 2.59
C PHE A 54 -6.23 -4.84 4.01
N GLY A 55 -6.89 -5.99 4.14
CA GLY A 55 -6.79 -6.82 5.34
C GLY A 55 -5.46 -7.59 5.36
N PRO A 56 -5.00 -8.08 6.53
CA PRO A 56 -3.70 -8.75 6.65
C PRO A 56 -3.56 -9.97 5.73
N SER A 57 -4.60 -10.83 5.64
CA SER A 57 -4.58 -12.03 4.79
C SER A 57 -4.51 -11.70 3.30
N ALA A 58 -5.28 -10.71 2.85
CA ALA A 58 -5.27 -10.25 1.47
C ALA A 58 -3.91 -9.65 1.09
N TRP A 59 -3.29 -8.89 2.01
CA TRP A 59 -1.95 -8.34 1.82
C TRP A 59 -0.90 -9.45 1.70
N THR A 60 -0.92 -10.44 2.60
CA THR A 60 -0.02 -11.59 2.54
C THR A 60 -0.16 -12.37 1.24
N ALA A 61 -1.40 -12.65 0.80
CA ALA A 61 -1.66 -13.36 -0.44
C ALA A 61 -1.14 -12.58 -1.66
N PHE A 62 -1.40 -11.27 -1.72
CA PHE A 62 -0.92 -10.39 -2.79
C PHE A 62 0.61 -10.41 -2.90
N VAL A 63 1.33 -10.19 -1.79
CA VAL A 63 2.80 -10.22 -1.77
C VAL A 63 3.33 -11.61 -2.13
N GLY A 64 2.65 -12.68 -1.67
CA GLY A 64 2.98 -14.06 -2.02
C GLY A 64 2.90 -14.31 -3.53
N ALA A 65 1.82 -13.87 -4.17
CA ALA A 65 1.64 -14.01 -5.62
C ALA A 65 2.72 -13.25 -6.40
N LEU A 66 3.04 -12.01 -6.02
CA LEU A 66 4.13 -11.24 -6.67
C LEU A 66 5.48 -11.95 -6.59
N LYS A 67 5.79 -12.58 -5.46
CA LYS A 67 7.04 -13.34 -5.28
C LYS A 67 7.05 -14.60 -6.16
N ALA A 68 5.94 -15.35 -6.22
CA ALA A 68 5.84 -16.54 -7.05
C ALA A 68 6.05 -16.22 -8.54
N HIS A 69 5.38 -15.18 -9.06
CA HIS A 69 5.52 -14.74 -10.44
C HIS A 69 6.90 -14.15 -10.78
N SER A 70 7.68 -13.73 -9.79
CA SER A 70 9.09 -13.37 -9.98
C SER A 70 9.98 -14.60 -10.19
N LEU A 71 9.58 -15.77 -9.68
CA LEU A 71 10.35 -17.01 -9.75
C LEU A 71 10.03 -17.81 -11.02
N GLU A 72 8.81 -17.66 -11.56
CA GLU A 72 8.37 -18.30 -12.83
C GLU A 72 8.99 -17.66 -14.08
N ARG A 73 9.77 -16.59 -13.93
CA ARG A 73 10.46 -15.86 -15.01
C ARG A 73 11.99 -16.08 -15.05
N SER A 74 12.48 -17.13 -14.38
CA SER A 74 13.89 -17.55 -14.37
C SER A 74 14.17 -18.74 -15.27
#